data_AF-U7DB34-F1
#
_entry.id   AF-U7DB34-F1
#
_cell.length_a   1.000
_cell.length_b   1.000
_cell.length_c   1.000
_cell.angle_alpha   90.00
_cell.angle_beta   90.00
_cell.angle_gamma   90.00
#
_symmetry.space_group_name_H-M   'P 1'
#
loop_
_entity.id
_entity.type
_entity.pdbx_description
1 polymer ?
#
loop_
_entity_poly.entity_id
_entity_poly.type
_entity_poly.pdbx_seq_one_letter_code
_entity_poly.pdbx_strand_id
1 'polypeptide(L)'
;MTPENVFGYCDRCEKYHSLPQGKARQKGEELLQSLQNEGCLDFELPRHLRRREYSTDSLYGPHRGKMFGVLHCVDQSGQEQFLKAFSCQHKGEWSVPGWVPPIVDGARYLEKVRSGGNDISRLTKLLHHEDTPLIRQKLKTERRRISQALMEELFEMYELMNFRGEKKSLREVFRGSGGIPTGTGDCCAPKLLHHAAVIGAHPLGIAEFYLGRETPSSNKKEGRFYPACKERCQPILGFLLCGIE
;
A
#
# COMPACT_ATOMS: atom_id res chain seq x y z
N MET A 1 -19.28 13.99 2.09
CA MET A 1 -18.00 13.41 1.60
C MET A 1 -18.19 12.99 0.16
N THR A 2 -17.35 13.47 -0.76
CA THR A 2 -17.37 13.06 -2.16
C THR A 2 -16.74 11.67 -2.30
N PRO A 3 -17.21 10.82 -3.24
CA PRO A 3 -16.71 9.44 -3.42
C PRO A 3 -15.22 9.36 -3.79
N GLU A 4 -14.65 10.49 -4.18
CA GLU A 4 -13.32 10.65 -4.75
C GLU A 4 -12.24 11.01 -3.73
N ASN A 5 -12.64 11.35 -2.50
CA ASN A 5 -11.73 11.75 -1.44
C ASN A 5 -11.17 10.56 -0.68
N VAL A 6 -9.98 10.74 -0.12
CA VAL A 6 -9.40 9.85 0.88
C VAL A 6 -9.89 10.32 2.24
N PHE A 7 -10.47 9.44 3.06
CA PHE A 7 -11.01 9.83 4.36
C PHE A 7 -10.97 8.69 5.38
N GLY A 8 -11.08 9.04 6.66
CA GLY A 8 -11.19 8.10 7.77
C GLY A 8 -11.56 8.80 9.08
N TYR A 9 -12.15 8.04 10.00
CA TYR A 9 -12.51 8.52 11.34
C TYR A 9 -11.30 8.50 12.29
N CYS A 10 -11.08 9.59 13.01
CA CYS A 10 -10.00 9.73 13.97
C CYS A 10 -10.55 9.75 15.40
N ASP A 11 -10.20 8.74 16.20
CA ASP A 11 -10.61 8.67 17.61
C ASP A 11 -10.11 9.85 18.43
N ARG A 12 -8.90 10.34 18.12
CA ARG A 12 -8.29 11.45 18.87
C ARG A 12 -9.03 12.77 18.66
N CYS A 13 -9.54 13.01 17.45
CA CYS A 13 -10.23 14.25 17.10
C CYS A 13 -11.76 14.09 17.11
N GLU A 14 -12.26 12.87 17.37
CA GLU A 14 -13.69 12.51 17.34
C GLU A 14 -14.41 12.97 16.07
N LYS A 15 -13.71 12.96 14.94
CA LYS A 15 -14.24 13.40 13.66
C LYS A 15 -13.64 12.65 12.49
N TYR A 16 -14.28 12.79 11.35
CA TYR A 16 -13.71 12.36 10.08
C TYR A 16 -12.75 13.41 9.53
N HIS A 17 -11.56 12.97 9.16
CA HIS A 17 -10.66 13.75 8.30
C HIS A 17 -10.82 13.29 6.86
N SER A 18 -10.62 14.22 5.92
CA SER A 18 -10.62 13.91 4.50
C SER A 18 -9.60 14.75 3.75
N LEU A 19 -9.01 14.17 2.71
CA LEU A 19 -8.13 14.83 1.77
C LEU A 19 -8.74 14.73 0.36
N PRO A 20 -8.97 15.86 -0.33
CA PRO A 20 -9.52 15.87 -1.68
C PRO A 20 -8.49 15.43 -2.71
N GLN A 21 -8.87 15.30 -3.98
CA GLN A 21 -7.90 15.04 -5.04
C GLN A 21 -7.04 16.27 -5.38
N GLY A 22 -7.66 17.45 -5.51
CA GLY A 22 -6.96 18.70 -5.83
C GLY A 22 -6.05 18.56 -7.07
N LYS A 23 -4.90 19.23 -7.06
CA LYS A 23 -3.89 19.15 -8.14
C LYS A 23 -3.28 17.75 -8.31
N ALA A 24 -3.39 16.87 -7.31
CA ALA A 24 -2.88 15.51 -7.43
C ALA A 24 -3.62 14.71 -8.52
N ARG A 25 -4.87 15.08 -8.85
CA ARG A 25 -5.61 14.46 -9.95
C ARG A 25 -4.91 14.67 -11.30
N GLN A 26 -4.69 15.94 -11.66
CA GLN A 26 -4.00 16.30 -12.91
C GLN A 26 -2.60 15.66 -12.95
N LYS A 27 -1.86 15.73 -11.84
CA LYS A 27 -0.52 15.13 -11.78
C LYS A 27 -0.54 13.60 -11.89
N GLY A 28 -1.59 12.96 -11.40
CA GLY A 28 -1.85 11.53 -11.60
C GLY A 28 -2.09 11.17 -13.07
N GLU A 29 -2.77 12.01 -13.83
CA GLU A 29 -3.00 11.80 -15.27
C GLU A 29 -1.69 11.93 -16.07
N GLU A 30 -0.85 12.91 -15.75
CA GLU A 30 0.50 13.04 -16.31
C GLU A 30 1.38 11.82 -16.00
N LEU A 31 1.32 11.31 -14.76
CA LEU A 31 2.05 10.11 -14.35
C LEU A 31 1.54 8.87 -15.10
N LEU A 32 0.22 8.71 -15.22
CA LEU A 32 -0.39 7.63 -15.99
C LEU A 32 0.10 7.64 -17.44
N GLN A 33 0.07 8.79 -18.10
CA GLN A 33 0.55 8.94 -19.47
C GLN A 33 2.02 8.59 -19.60
N SER A 34 2.85 9.03 -18.64
CA SER A 34 4.28 8.72 -18.61
C SER A 34 4.52 7.21 -18.49
N LEU A 35 3.79 6.53 -17.58
CA LEU A 35 3.90 5.08 -17.40
C LEU A 35 3.44 4.29 -18.63
N GLN A 36 2.39 4.75 -19.32
CA GLN A 36 1.89 4.12 -20.55
C GLN A 36 2.85 4.31 -21.73
N ASN A 37 3.44 5.50 -21.87
CA ASN A 37 4.36 5.81 -22.96
C ASN A 37 5.73 5.15 -22.79
N GLU A 38 6.25 5.17 -21.56
CA GLU A 38 7.63 4.76 -21.27
C GLU A 38 7.74 3.30 -20.81
N GLY A 39 6.63 2.68 -20.38
CA GLY A 39 6.57 1.26 -20.05
C GLY A 39 7.44 0.82 -18.87
N CYS A 40 7.80 1.74 -17.97
CA CYS A 40 8.69 1.48 -16.85
C CYS A 40 8.47 2.45 -15.68
N LEU A 41 8.93 2.09 -14.48
CA LEU A 41 8.82 2.92 -13.28
C LEU A 41 9.96 3.93 -13.12
N ASP A 42 11.10 3.68 -13.76
CA ASP A 42 12.29 4.53 -13.78
C ASP A 42 12.38 5.39 -15.06
N PHE A 43 11.22 5.77 -15.59
CA PHE A 43 11.07 6.53 -16.84
C PHE A 43 11.78 7.89 -16.84
N GLU A 44 12.08 8.45 -15.66
CA GLU A 44 12.86 9.68 -15.48
C GLU A 44 14.35 9.50 -15.83
N LEU A 45 14.85 8.27 -15.83
CA LEU A 45 16.23 7.98 -16.24
C LEU A 45 16.35 7.91 -17.77
N PRO A 46 17.50 8.29 -18.33
CA PRO A 46 17.84 7.99 -19.72
C PRO A 46 17.66 6.50 -20.04
N ARG A 47 17.12 6.18 -21.23
CA ARG A 47 16.76 4.80 -21.62
C ARG A 47 17.85 3.75 -21.38
N HIS A 48 19.13 4.11 -21.52
CA HIS A 48 20.26 3.19 -21.33
C HIS A 48 20.60 2.90 -19.85
N LEU A 49 20.11 3.71 -18.91
CA LEU A 49 20.23 3.50 -17.47
C LEU A 49 19.02 2.80 -16.85
N ARG A 50 17.94 2.63 -17.65
CA ARG A 50 16.71 2.02 -17.18
C ARG A 50 16.89 0.52 -16.97
N ARG A 51 16.29 0.02 -15.91
CA ARG A 51 16.44 -1.36 -15.48
C ARG A 51 15.24 -2.21 -15.88
N ARG A 52 15.51 -3.45 -16.33
CA ARG A 52 14.46 -4.37 -16.79
C ARG A 52 13.51 -4.80 -15.66
N GLU A 53 13.97 -4.81 -14.41
CA GLU A 53 13.14 -5.10 -13.25
C GLU A 53 12.03 -4.06 -13.03
N TYR A 54 12.15 -2.85 -13.59
CA TYR A 54 11.17 -1.77 -13.43
C TYR A 54 10.20 -1.63 -14.61
N SER A 55 10.23 -2.55 -15.59
CA SER A 55 9.26 -2.58 -16.68
C SER A 55 7.84 -2.89 -16.20
N THR A 56 6.87 -2.15 -16.74
CA THR A 56 5.43 -2.33 -16.46
C THR A 56 4.75 -3.39 -17.34
N ASP A 57 5.47 -4.04 -18.26
CA ASP A 57 4.89 -5.05 -19.17
C ASP A 57 4.18 -6.19 -18.42
N SER A 58 4.75 -6.57 -17.27
CA SER A 58 4.17 -7.62 -16.41
C SER A 58 2.76 -7.29 -15.90
N LEU A 59 2.37 -6.00 -15.87
CA LEU A 59 1.05 -5.54 -15.47
C LEU A 59 -0.04 -5.91 -16.48
N TYR A 60 0.33 -6.21 -17.72
CA TYR A 60 -0.58 -6.68 -18.76
C TYR A 60 -0.62 -8.22 -18.85
N GLY A 61 0.29 -8.89 -18.14
CA GLY A 61 0.39 -10.35 -18.05
C GLY A 61 -0.47 -10.99 -16.95
N PRO A 62 -0.09 -12.20 -16.49
CA PRO A 62 -0.80 -12.93 -15.44
C PRO A 62 -0.86 -12.21 -14.09
N HIS A 63 0.15 -11.37 -13.80
CA HIS A 63 0.22 -10.57 -12.56
C HIS A 63 -0.81 -9.43 -12.52
N ARG A 64 -1.34 -9.03 -13.69
CA ARG A 64 -2.34 -7.96 -13.85
C ARG A 64 -1.87 -6.61 -13.30
N GLY A 65 -2.75 -5.62 -13.44
CA GLY A 65 -2.44 -4.24 -13.11
C GLY A 65 -2.15 -3.94 -11.64
N LYS A 66 -1.86 -2.68 -11.37
CA LYS A 66 -1.43 -2.17 -10.06
C LYS A 66 -2.00 -0.77 -9.79
N MET A 67 -2.20 -0.45 -8.51
CA MET A 67 -2.54 0.90 -8.09
C MET A 67 -1.28 1.77 -8.02
N PHE A 68 -1.41 2.98 -8.54
CA PHE A 68 -0.45 4.08 -8.44
C PHE A 68 -1.14 5.26 -7.78
N GLY A 69 -0.38 6.12 -7.12
CA GLY A 69 -0.94 7.30 -6.47
C GLY A 69 0.03 8.47 -6.47
N VAL A 70 -0.55 9.67 -6.45
CA VAL A 70 0.16 10.94 -6.36
C VAL A 70 -0.39 11.72 -5.16
N LEU A 71 0.52 12.32 -4.39
CA LEU A 71 0.21 13.29 -3.35
C LEU A 71 0.74 14.66 -3.80
N HIS A 72 -0.12 15.67 -3.76
CA HIS A 72 0.24 17.07 -3.83
C HIS A 72 0.41 17.58 -2.40
N CYS A 73 1.58 18.15 -2.09
CA CYS A 73 1.91 18.68 -0.77
C CYS A 73 2.77 19.94 -0.89
N VAL A 74 2.89 20.69 0.20
CA VAL A 74 3.86 21.78 0.35
C VAL A 74 4.89 21.41 1.40
N ASP A 75 6.15 21.70 1.15
CA ASP A 75 7.19 21.52 2.17
C ASP A 75 7.18 22.64 3.22
N GLN A 76 8.12 22.56 4.16
CA GLN A 76 8.25 23.52 5.27
C GLN A 76 8.61 24.94 4.80
N SER A 77 9.11 25.09 3.57
CA SER A 77 9.38 26.40 2.95
C SER A 77 8.17 26.96 2.18
N GLY A 78 7.08 26.20 2.10
CA GLY A 78 5.89 26.55 1.31
C GLY A 78 6.01 26.21 -0.18
N GLN A 79 7.05 25.49 -0.59
CA GLN A 79 7.22 25.09 -1.99
C GLN A 79 6.34 23.87 -2.31
N GLU A 80 5.58 23.96 -3.41
CA GLU A 80 4.75 22.84 -3.89
C GLU A 80 5.64 21.67 -4.35
N GLN A 81 5.20 20.46 -3.99
CA GLN A 81 5.84 19.19 -4.31
C GLN A 81 4.79 18.13 -4.69
N PHE A 82 5.25 17.14 -5.46
CA PHE A 82 4.44 15.99 -5.84
C PHE A 82 5.18 14.69 -5.55
N LEU A 83 4.61 13.86 -4.69
CA LEU A 83 5.13 12.55 -4.35
C LEU A 83 4.36 11.47 -5.11
N LYS A 84 5.04 10.41 -5.53
CA LYS A 84 4.42 9.27 -6.23
C LYS A 84 4.70 7.95 -5.53
N ALA A 85 3.70 7.06 -5.52
CA ALA A 85 3.79 5.74 -4.93
C ALA A 85 3.10 4.70 -5.82
N PHE A 86 3.51 3.44 -5.68
CA PHE A 86 2.78 2.27 -6.17
C PHE A 86 2.46 1.33 -5.03
N SER A 87 1.40 0.54 -5.19
CA SER A 87 0.90 -0.38 -4.14
C SER A 87 1.66 -1.70 -4.12
N CYS A 88 2.02 -2.18 -2.92
CA CYS A 88 2.76 -3.42 -2.68
C CYS A 88 4.06 -3.50 -3.51
N GLN A 89 4.59 -4.70 -3.71
CA GLN A 89 5.79 -4.93 -4.52
C GLN A 89 5.52 -4.81 -6.03
N HIS A 90 6.52 -4.34 -6.78
CA HIS A 90 6.61 -4.44 -8.22
C HIS A 90 7.73 -5.42 -8.59
N LYS A 91 7.38 -6.58 -9.16
CA LYS A 91 8.35 -7.65 -9.52
C LYS A 91 9.30 -8.04 -8.37
N GLY A 92 8.81 -8.04 -7.14
CA GLY A 92 9.58 -8.35 -5.92
C GLY A 92 10.21 -7.13 -5.25
N GLU A 93 10.27 -5.99 -5.94
CA GLU A 93 10.87 -4.75 -5.42
C GLU A 93 9.84 -3.89 -4.72
N TRP A 94 10.18 -3.41 -3.52
CA TRP A 94 9.39 -2.44 -2.77
C TRP A 94 9.79 -0.99 -3.03
N SER A 95 11.06 -0.81 -3.39
CA SER A 95 11.71 0.49 -3.51
C SER A 95 12.22 0.68 -4.92
N VAL A 96 11.78 1.76 -5.55
CA VAL A 96 12.26 2.21 -6.85
C VAL A 96 12.69 3.67 -6.67
N PRO A 97 13.89 4.08 -7.11
CA PRO A 97 14.33 5.47 -7.01
C PRO A 97 13.29 6.45 -7.58
N GLY A 98 13.05 7.56 -6.90
CA GLY A 98 12.01 8.54 -7.27
C GLY A 98 10.58 8.19 -6.81
N TRP A 99 10.38 7.04 -6.15
CA TRP A 99 9.10 6.64 -5.58
C TRP A 99 9.16 6.61 -4.04
N VAL A 100 8.02 6.89 -3.40
CA VAL A 100 7.91 6.81 -1.95
C VAL A 100 8.19 5.37 -1.46
N PRO A 101 9.11 5.18 -0.48
CA PRO A 101 9.49 3.87 0.03
C PRO A 101 8.35 3.17 0.77
N PRO A 102 8.46 1.86 1.04
CA PRO A 102 7.56 1.17 1.97
C PRO A 102 7.62 1.78 3.37
N ILE A 103 6.54 1.62 4.13
CA ILE A 103 6.46 2.03 5.54
C ILE A 103 7.32 1.11 6.42
N VAL A 104 7.36 -0.18 6.07
CA VAL A 104 8.13 -1.19 6.78
C VAL A 104 9.52 -1.37 6.15
N ASP A 105 10.51 -1.71 6.98
CA ASP A 105 11.81 -2.20 6.52
C ASP A 105 11.64 -3.52 5.76
N GLY A 106 11.85 -3.48 4.44
CA GLY A 106 11.67 -4.62 3.56
C GLY A 106 12.62 -5.79 3.86
N ALA A 107 13.87 -5.53 4.27
CA ALA A 107 14.85 -6.57 4.58
C ALA A 107 14.45 -7.33 5.85
N ARG A 108 14.13 -6.57 6.92
CA ARG A 108 13.64 -7.14 8.18
C ARG A 108 12.31 -7.88 7.97
N TYR A 109 11.42 -7.33 7.15
CA TYR A 109 10.14 -7.96 6.82
C TYR A 109 10.36 -9.32 6.14
N LEU A 110 11.21 -9.37 5.11
CA LEU A 110 11.51 -10.61 4.38
C LEU A 110 12.20 -11.66 5.26
N GLU A 111 13.10 -11.23 6.14
CA GLU A 111 13.71 -12.12 7.13
C GLU A 111 12.65 -12.73 8.07
N LYS A 112 11.71 -11.91 8.55
CA LYS A 112 10.63 -12.37 9.43
C LYS A 112 9.69 -13.34 8.73
N VAL A 113 9.31 -13.05 7.49
CA VAL A 113 8.50 -13.96 6.65
C VAL A 113 9.25 -15.27 6.41
N ARG A 114 10.56 -15.24 6.18
CA ARG A 114 11.38 -16.43 5.96
C ARG A 114 11.47 -17.30 7.22
N SER A 115 11.76 -16.70 8.37
CA SER A 115 11.89 -17.44 9.63
C SER A 115 10.57 -18.03 10.12
N GLY A 116 9.45 -17.30 10.00
CA GLY A 116 8.12 -17.80 10.39
C GLY A 116 7.40 -18.64 9.33
N GLY A 117 7.82 -18.57 8.06
CA GLY A 117 7.14 -19.21 6.94
C GLY A 117 7.40 -20.71 6.78
N ASN A 118 8.46 -21.23 7.41
CA ASN A 118 8.87 -22.63 7.27
C ASN A 118 7.79 -23.61 7.74
N ASP A 119 7.17 -23.35 8.89
CA ASP A 119 6.10 -24.19 9.42
C ASP A 119 4.83 -24.10 8.58
N ILE A 120 4.50 -22.92 8.07
CA ILE A 120 3.34 -22.73 7.17
C ILE A 120 3.55 -23.54 5.88
N SER A 121 4.75 -23.48 5.30
CA SER A 121 5.12 -24.24 4.10
C SER A 121 5.07 -25.75 4.36
N ARG A 122 5.63 -26.21 5.49
CA ARG A 122 5.58 -27.61 5.93
C ARG A 122 4.15 -28.12 6.07
N LEU A 123 3.30 -27.39 6.81
CA LEU A 123 1.89 -27.77 7.01
C LEU A 123 1.10 -27.74 5.70
N THR A 124 1.40 -26.82 4.78
CA THR A 124 0.78 -26.77 3.45
C THR A 124 1.13 -28.01 2.63
N LYS A 125 2.39 -28.48 2.67
CA LYS A 125 2.79 -29.73 2.01
C LYS A 125 2.09 -30.95 2.61
N LEU A 126 2.01 -31.05 3.94
CA LEU A 126 1.29 -32.14 4.61
C LEU A 126 -0.20 -32.16 4.21
N LEU A 127 -0.84 -31.00 4.10
CA LEU A 127 -2.22 -30.88 3.63
C LEU A 127 -2.44 -31.35 2.18
N HIS A 128 -1.41 -31.38 1.33
CA HIS A 128 -1.56 -31.89 -0.04
C HIS A 128 -1.54 -33.42 -0.11
N HIS A 129 -0.94 -34.08 0.88
CA HIS A 129 -0.76 -35.54 0.90
C HIS A 129 -1.65 -36.26 1.93
N GLU A 130 -2.48 -35.53 2.67
CA GLU A 130 -3.33 -36.09 3.70
C GLU A 130 -4.79 -36.07 3.24
N ASP A 131 -5.42 -37.23 3.12
CA ASP A 131 -6.82 -37.35 2.68
C ASP A 131 -7.80 -37.47 3.86
N THR A 132 -7.32 -37.81 5.05
CA THR A 132 -8.18 -38.03 6.23
C THR A 132 -8.83 -36.72 6.69
N PRO A 133 -10.17 -36.57 6.64
CA PRO A 133 -10.83 -35.29 6.93
C PRO A 133 -10.49 -34.70 8.31
N LEU A 134 -10.43 -35.55 9.34
CA LEU A 134 -10.10 -35.14 10.70
C LEU A 134 -8.66 -34.62 10.82
N ILE A 135 -7.70 -35.27 10.16
CA ILE A 135 -6.29 -34.86 10.18
C ILE A 135 -6.12 -33.57 9.37
N ARG A 136 -6.75 -33.48 8.19
CA ARG A 136 -6.79 -32.24 7.39
C ARG A 136 -7.34 -31.06 8.19
N GLN A 137 -8.41 -31.27 8.97
CA GLN A 137 -8.97 -30.22 9.82
C GLN A 137 -7.97 -29.76 10.89
N LYS A 138 -7.31 -30.69 11.58
CA LYS A 138 -6.26 -30.36 12.56
C LYS A 138 -5.12 -29.57 11.93
N LEU A 139 -4.62 -30.00 10.77
CA LEU A 139 -3.56 -29.32 10.02
C LEU A 139 -3.99 -27.91 9.56
N LYS A 140 -5.23 -27.74 9.09
CA LYS A 140 -5.78 -26.42 8.72
C LYS A 140 -5.83 -25.48 9.91
N THR A 141 -6.30 -25.96 11.06
CA THR A 141 -6.37 -25.17 12.30
C THR A 141 -4.98 -24.74 12.74
N GLU A 142 -4.02 -25.65 12.76
CA GLU A 142 -2.65 -25.33 13.18
C GLU A 142 -1.95 -24.38 12.21
N ARG A 143 -2.10 -24.61 10.90
CA ARG A 143 -1.58 -23.69 9.87
C ARG A 143 -2.18 -22.30 10.02
N ARG A 144 -3.47 -22.19 10.29
CA ARG A 144 -4.15 -20.91 10.52
C ARG A 144 -3.59 -20.22 11.77
N ARG A 145 -3.41 -20.94 12.88
CA ARG A 145 -2.85 -20.41 14.13
C ARG A 145 -1.46 -19.83 13.92
N ILE A 146 -0.56 -20.58 13.28
CA ILE A 146 0.81 -20.12 12.98
C ILE A 146 0.79 -18.94 12.01
N SER A 147 -0.03 -19.00 10.96
CA SER A 147 -0.18 -17.89 10.01
C SER A 147 -0.70 -16.62 10.68
N GLN A 148 -1.63 -16.73 11.63
CA GLN A 148 -2.16 -15.58 12.36
C GLN A 148 -1.08 -14.97 13.26
N ALA A 149 -0.37 -15.80 14.04
CA ALA A 149 0.73 -15.32 14.88
C ALA A 149 1.81 -14.59 14.05
N LEU A 150 2.24 -15.17 12.92
CA LEU A 150 3.20 -14.51 12.04
C LEU A 150 2.67 -13.17 11.50
N MET A 151 1.41 -13.13 11.06
CA MET A 151 0.81 -11.88 10.56
C MET A 151 0.74 -10.81 11.64
N GLU A 152 0.42 -11.16 12.89
CA GLU A 152 0.44 -10.22 14.01
C GLU A 152 1.81 -9.62 14.24
N GLU A 153 2.86 -10.43 14.18
CA GLU A 153 4.24 -9.96 14.29
C GLU A 153 4.64 -9.06 13.11
N LEU A 154 4.20 -9.40 11.89
CA LEU A 154 4.46 -8.57 10.72
C LEU A 154 3.75 -7.22 10.81
N PHE A 155 2.52 -7.16 11.32
CA PHE A 155 1.78 -5.90 11.49
C PHE A 155 2.40 -4.99 12.55
N GLU A 156 3.03 -5.56 13.57
CA GLU A 156 3.76 -4.79 14.58
C GLU A 156 4.99 -4.06 13.99
N MET A 157 5.52 -4.55 12.87
CA MET A 157 6.66 -3.92 12.18
C MET A 157 6.28 -2.65 11.40
N TYR A 158 4.98 -2.39 11.20
CA TYR A 158 4.49 -1.20 10.50
C TYR A 158 4.28 -0.05 11.48
N GLU A 159 5.23 0.88 11.55
CA GLU A 159 5.10 2.09 12.36
C GLU A 159 4.60 3.26 11.48
N LEU A 160 3.34 3.63 11.67
CA LEU A 160 2.68 4.71 10.94
C LEU A 160 2.90 6.04 11.67
N MET A 161 3.09 7.11 10.91
CA MET A 161 3.30 8.46 11.44
C MET A 161 2.22 9.38 10.90
N ASN A 162 1.65 10.22 11.75
CA ASN A 162 0.67 11.24 11.35
C ASN A 162 1.24 12.66 11.40
N PHE A 163 0.45 13.65 11.00
CA PHE A 163 0.86 15.05 10.92
C PHE A 163 0.94 15.76 12.28
N ARG A 164 0.61 15.07 13.38
CA ARG A 164 0.93 15.52 14.75
C ARG A 164 2.29 15.01 15.24
N GLY A 165 3.00 14.23 14.42
CA GLY A 165 4.25 13.58 14.78
C GLY A 165 4.09 12.32 15.64
N GLU A 166 2.86 11.82 15.82
CA GLU A 166 2.62 10.58 16.55
C GLU A 166 3.02 9.38 15.71
N LYS A 167 3.64 8.40 16.35
CA LYS A 167 4.00 7.10 15.77
C LYS A 167 3.22 6.00 16.46
N LYS A 168 2.56 5.14 15.67
CA LYS A 168 1.79 4.00 16.17
C LYS A 168 1.92 2.81 15.24
N SER A 169 1.91 1.61 15.81
CA SER A 169 1.86 0.38 15.03
C SER A 169 0.56 0.29 14.23
N LEU A 170 0.57 -0.53 13.18
CA LEU A 170 -0.64 -0.79 12.42
C LEU A 170 -1.75 -1.41 13.28
N ARG A 171 -1.40 -2.22 14.30
CA ARG A 171 -2.38 -2.81 15.22
C ARG A 171 -3.08 -1.76 16.07
N GLU A 172 -2.36 -0.75 16.52
CA GLU A 172 -2.93 0.32 17.36
C GLU A 172 -3.90 1.23 16.62
N VAL A 173 -3.74 1.37 15.29
CA VAL A 173 -4.52 2.34 14.50
C VAL A 173 -5.58 1.71 13.61
N PHE A 174 -5.52 0.41 13.35
CA PHE A 174 -6.52 -0.25 12.52
C PHE A 174 -7.89 -0.30 13.22
N ARG A 175 -8.95 0.12 12.50
CA ARG A 175 -10.34 0.18 12.99
C ARG A 175 -11.33 -0.66 12.18
N GLY A 176 -10.86 -1.64 11.42
CA GLY A 176 -11.72 -2.54 10.66
C GLY A 176 -12.35 -3.60 11.55
N SER A 177 -13.47 -4.17 11.12
CA SER A 177 -14.03 -5.36 11.75
C SER A 177 -13.23 -6.60 11.36
N GLY A 178 -12.85 -7.41 12.36
CA GLY A 178 -12.06 -8.63 12.15
C GLY A 178 -10.54 -8.37 12.13
N GLY A 179 -9.80 -9.31 11.55
CA GLY A 179 -8.34 -9.23 11.46
C GLY A 179 -7.89 -8.23 10.40
N ILE A 180 -6.72 -7.63 10.62
CA ILE A 180 -6.07 -6.73 9.66
C ILE A 180 -5.79 -7.51 8.36
N PRO A 181 -6.30 -7.08 7.19
CA PRO A 181 -6.02 -7.80 5.95
C PRO A 181 -4.57 -7.61 5.49
N THR A 182 -4.00 -8.63 4.84
CA THR A 182 -2.66 -8.56 4.25
C THR A 182 -2.54 -7.41 3.23
N GLY A 183 -1.40 -6.72 3.25
CA GLY A 183 -1.12 -5.55 2.40
C GLY A 183 -1.70 -4.24 2.93
N THR A 184 -2.30 -4.24 4.13
CA THR A 184 -2.61 -2.99 4.85
C THR A 184 -1.31 -2.26 5.18
N GLY A 185 -1.26 -0.95 4.92
CA GLY A 185 -0.04 -0.14 5.02
C GLY A 185 0.76 -0.04 3.71
N ASP A 186 0.57 -0.97 2.77
CA ASP A 186 1.34 -1.00 1.51
C ASP A 186 0.63 -0.33 0.33
N CYS A 187 -0.59 0.16 0.52
CA CYS A 187 -1.31 0.91 -0.50
C CYS A 187 -0.71 2.32 -0.69
N CYS A 188 -1.04 2.96 -1.81
CA CYS A 188 -0.46 4.25 -2.16
C CYS A 188 -0.79 5.33 -1.12
N ALA A 189 -2.07 5.48 -0.73
CA ALA A 189 -2.46 6.50 0.23
C ALA A 189 -1.74 6.39 1.59
N PRO A 190 -1.69 5.22 2.27
CA PRO A 190 -0.91 5.08 3.50
C PRO A 190 0.56 5.46 3.35
N LYS A 191 1.24 4.98 2.30
CA LYS A 191 2.65 5.29 2.04
C LYS A 191 2.89 6.79 1.84
N LEU A 192 2.08 7.41 0.98
CA LEU A 192 2.19 8.83 0.65
C LEU A 192 1.98 9.72 1.88
N LEU A 193 0.94 9.45 2.66
CA LEU A 193 0.62 10.23 3.87
C LEU A 193 1.66 10.05 4.97
N HIS A 194 2.07 8.80 5.24
CA HIS A 194 3.15 8.52 6.19
C HIS A 194 4.44 9.24 5.79
N HIS A 195 4.84 9.13 4.52
CA HIS A 195 6.08 9.75 4.06
C HIS A 195 6.03 11.28 4.12
N ALA A 196 4.91 11.89 3.75
CA ALA A 196 4.70 13.33 3.89
C ALA A 196 4.83 13.78 5.35
N ALA A 197 4.23 13.04 6.29
CA ALA A 197 4.40 13.31 7.72
C ALA A 197 5.87 13.18 8.18
N VAL A 198 6.59 12.16 7.71
CA VAL A 198 8.02 11.93 8.03
C VAL A 198 8.91 13.09 7.57
N ILE A 199 8.67 13.64 6.37
CA ILE A 199 9.46 14.76 5.84
C ILE A 199 8.91 16.14 6.27
N GLY A 200 7.82 16.18 7.03
CA GLY A 200 7.14 17.40 7.45
C GLY A 200 6.51 18.18 6.29
N ALA A 201 6.07 17.51 5.23
CA ALA A 201 5.32 18.11 4.13
C ALA A 201 3.82 18.06 4.40
N HIS A 202 3.13 19.17 4.18
CA HIS A 202 1.69 19.31 4.42
C HIS A 202 0.87 18.90 3.19
N PRO A 203 -0.04 17.93 3.29
CA PRO A 203 -0.78 17.39 2.14
C PRO A 203 -1.94 18.31 1.74
N LEU A 204 -2.08 18.56 0.45
CA LEU A 204 -3.14 19.38 -0.14
C LEU A 204 -4.09 18.60 -1.04
N GLY A 205 -3.65 17.47 -1.59
CA GLY A 205 -4.52 16.59 -2.36
C GLY A 205 -3.89 15.25 -2.69
N ILE A 206 -4.73 14.24 -2.93
CA ILE A 206 -4.29 12.87 -3.22
C ILE A 206 -5.17 12.20 -4.28
N ALA A 207 -4.55 11.52 -5.23
CA ALA A 207 -5.28 10.77 -6.26
C ALA A 207 -4.63 9.41 -6.49
N GLU A 208 -5.44 8.37 -6.63
CA GLU A 208 -4.97 7.01 -6.95
C GLU A 208 -5.63 6.52 -8.25
N PHE A 209 -4.86 5.86 -9.11
CA PHE A 209 -5.33 5.27 -10.36
C PHE A 209 -4.79 3.87 -10.58
N TYR A 210 -5.41 3.13 -11.50
CA TYR A 210 -5.03 1.76 -11.85
C TYR A 210 -4.39 1.70 -13.23
N LEU A 211 -3.27 0.99 -13.36
CA LEU A 211 -2.57 0.75 -14.62
C LEU A 211 -2.43 -0.77 -14.86
N GLY A 212 -2.69 -1.22 -16.09
CA GLY A 212 -2.54 -2.61 -16.51
C GLY A 212 -3.85 -3.39 -16.63
N ARG A 213 -3.74 -4.70 -16.85
CA ARG A 213 -4.89 -5.59 -17.13
C ARG A 213 -5.90 -5.58 -15.98
N GLU A 214 -7.19 -5.57 -16.32
CA GLU A 214 -8.28 -5.57 -15.35
C GLU A 214 -8.17 -6.71 -14.33
N THR A 215 -8.67 -6.47 -13.11
CA THR A 215 -8.82 -7.52 -12.09
C THR A 215 -9.82 -8.59 -12.55
N PRO A 216 -9.75 -9.85 -12.08
CA PRO A 216 -10.73 -10.90 -12.43
C PRO A 216 -12.19 -10.53 -12.16
N SER A 217 -12.44 -9.70 -11.15
CA SER A 217 -13.78 -9.18 -10.81
C SER A 217 -14.18 -7.94 -11.62
N SER A 218 -13.35 -7.46 -12.55
CA SER A 218 -13.52 -6.22 -13.33
C SER A 218 -13.79 -4.94 -12.51
N ASN A 219 -13.47 -4.96 -11.22
CA ASN A 219 -13.62 -3.80 -10.32
C ASN A 219 -12.54 -2.73 -10.56
N LYS A 220 -11.39 -3.11 -11.10
CA LYS A 220 -10.29 -2.20 -11.46
C LYS A 220 -10.05 -2.22 -12.96
N LYS A 221 -10.10 -1.03 -13.57
CA LYS A 221 -9.93 -0.79 -14.99
C LYS A 221 -8.81 0.21 -15.19
N GLU A 222 -8.04 0.00 -16.25
CA GLU A 222 -6.91 0.85 -16.60
C GLU A 222 -7.35 2.31 -16.79
N GLY A 223 -6.49 3.23 -16.35
CA GLY A 223 -6.66 4.67 -16.46
C GLY A 223 -7.74 5.26 -15.56
N ARG A 224 -8.50 4.43 -14.82
CA ARG A 224 -9.50 4.91 -13.87
C ARG A 224 -8.88 5.25 -12.54
N PHE A 225 -9.40 6.32 -11.95
CA PHE A 225 -9.09 6.75 -10.60
C PHE A 225 -10.07 6.18 -9.60
N TYR A 226 -9.58 5.92 -8.39
CA TYR A 226 -10.33 5.26 -7.34
C TYR A 226 -10.04 5.90 -5.98
N PRO A 227 -11.01 5.89 -5.06
CA PRO A 227 -10.72 6.24 -3.68
C PRO A 227 -9.84 5.18 -3.02
N ALA A 228 -9.29 5.56 -1.87
CA ALA A 228 -8.59 4.63 -0.99
C ALA A 228 -9.48 3.42 -0.65
N CYS A 229 -8.83 2.27 -0.55
CA CYS A 229 -9.51 1.00 -0.38
C CYS A 229 -10.29 0.91 0.96
N LYS A 230 -11.55 0.49 0.92
CA LYS A 230 -12.43 0.45 2.10
C LYS A 230 -11.95 -0.51 3.19
N GLU A 231 -11.43 -1.67 2.80
CA GLU A 231 -11.11 -2.74 3.76
C GLU A 231 -9.74 -2.59 4.42
N ARG A 232 -8.76 -2.00 3.73
CA ARG A 232 -7.37 -1.89 4.22
C ARG A 232 -6.97 -0.45 4.54
N CYS A 233 -7.38 0.50 3.71
CA CYS A 233 -6.89 1.88 3.77
C CYS A 233 -7.76 2.72 4.71
N GLN A 234 -9.08 2.79 4.45
CA GLN A 234 -10.01 3.60 5.26
C GLN A 234 -9.89 3.39 6.78
N PRO A 235 -9.69 2.15 7.29
CA PRO A 235 -9.60 1.92 8.73
C PRO A 235 -8.39 2.56 9.42
N ILE A 236 -7.37 2.99 8.67
CA ILE A 236 -6.15 3.61 9.23
C ILE A 236 -5.99 5.08 8.83
N LEU A 237 -6.80 5.55 7.88
CA LEU A 237 -6.66 6.88 7.31
C LEU A 237 -7.04 8.00 8.27
N GLY A 238 -7.94 7.75 9.22
CA GLY A 238 -8.26 8.76 10.24
C GLY A 238 -7.05 9.11 11.12
N PHE A 239 -6.26 8.09 11.51
CA PHE A 239 -4.99 8.33 12.19
C PHE A 239 -3.99 9.05 11.30
N LEU A 240 -3.78 8.57 10.07
CA LEU A 240 -2.79 9.15 9.14
C LEU A 240 -3.09 10.61 8.75
N LEU A 241 -4.36 10.99 8.65
CA LEU A 241 -4.81 12.35 8.36
C LEU A 241 -4.95 13.23 9.62
N CYS A 242 -4.68 12.69 10.80
CA CYS A 242 -4.76 13.47 12.04
C CYS A 242 -3.65 14.53 12.06
N GLY A 243 -4.04 15.81 12.21
CA GLY A 243 -3.12 16.95 12.24
C GLY A 243 -2.87 17.62 10.90
N ILE A 244 -3.64 17.30 9.84
CA ILE A 244 -3.53 17.99 8.53
C ILE A 244 -4.21 19.37 8.49
N GLU A 245 -4.89 19.79 9.55
CA GLU A 245 -5.62 21.07 9.60
C GLU A 245 -4.75 22.20 10.13
#